data_AF-M0E4L1-F1
#
_entry.id   AF-M0E4L1-F1
#
_cell.length_a   1.000
_cell.length_b   1.000
_cell.length_c   1.000
_cell.angle_alpha   90.00
_cell.angle_beta   90.00
_cell.angle_gamma   90.00
#
_symmetry.space_group_name_H-M   'P 1'
#
loop_
_entity.id
_entity.type
_entity.pdbx_description
1 polymer ?
#
loop_
_entity_poly.entity_id
_entity_poly.type
_entity_poly.pdbx_seq_one_letter_code
_entity_poly.pdbx_strand_id
1 'polypeptide(L)'
;MSSYQNQRRLYALSGAFLTAVAAAVAVLLGGGLLAASVLTIQVLMIVLAGICDLVAATGGLGGWAWYRWGGLGNILLGLSLPLGFVGTSWDSIFLLVTGLGGLSLTAMGIDLVAFHGRYTKQTPLDERNQ
;
A
#
# COMPACT_ATOMS: atom_id res chain seq x y z
N MET A 1 -15.92 14.34 15.34
CA MET A 1 -14.55 14.36 14.78
C MET A 1 -14.64 14.14 13.28
N SER A 2 -14.11 15.06 12.48
CA SER A 2 -14.22 15.03 11.02
C SER A 2 -13.62 13.71 10.47
N SER A 3 -14.39 12.97 9.67
CA SER A 3 -13.97 11.73 8.98
C SER A 3 -12.59 11.83 8.31
N TYR A 4 -12.24 13.05 7.88
CA TYR A 4 -10.96 13.41 7.27
C TYR A 4 -9.74 13.19 8.18
N GLN A 5 -9.83 13.60 9.45
CA GLN A 5 -8.72 13.45 10.39
C GLN A 5 -8.48 11.97 10.73
N ASN A 6 -9.55 11.17 10.81
CA ASN A 6 -9.43 9.73 11.01
C ASN A 6 -8.81 9.04 9.80
N GLN A 7 -9.17 9.44 8.57
CA GLN A 7 -8.55 8.90 7.36
C GLN A 7 -7.05 9.21 7.31
N ARG A 8 -6.63 10.45 7.57
CA ARG A 8 -5.21 10.80 7.62
C ARG A 8 -4.43 10.02 8.69
N ARG A 9 -5.03 9.79 9.86
CA ARG A 9 -4.42 8.95 10.90
C ARG A 9 -4.24 7.51 10.45
N LEU A 10 -5.20 6.95 9.71
CA LEU A 10 -5.07 5.61 9.15
C LEU A 10 -3.90 5.51 8.16
N TYR A 11 -3.72 6.50 7.28
CA TYR A 11 -2.54 6.53 6.39
C TYR A 11 -1.23 6.72 7.14
N ALA A 12 -1.22 7.54 8.21
CA ALA A 12 -0.03 7.68 9.05
C ALA A 12 0.34 6.35 9.73
N LEU A 13 -0.68 5.64 10.25
CA LEU A 13 -0.52 4.35 10.89
C LEU A 13 -0.08 3.27 9.90
N SER A 14 -0.69 3.20 8.71
CA SER A 14 -0.30 2.24 7.68
C SER A 14 1.11 2.51 7.19
N GLY A 15 1.46 3.77 6.90
CA GLY A 15 2.80 4.16 6.50
C GLY A 15 3.86 3.82 7.53
N ALA A 16 3.62 4.13 8.81
CA ALA A 16 4.51 3.76 9.91
C ALA A 16 4.65 2.24 10.06
N PHE A 17 3.54 1.50 9.96
CA PHE A 17 3.53 0.04 10.04
C PHE A 17 4.34 -0.59 8.90
N LEU A 18 4.12 -0.18 7.66
CA LEU A 18 4.86 -0.69 6.49
C LEU A 18 6.35 -0.39 6.58
N THR A 19 6.71 0.79 7.10
CA THR A 19 8.10 1.16 7.35
C THR A 19 8.72 0.27 8.42
N ALA A 20 8.01 -0.01 9.51
CA ALA A 20 8.47 -0.91 10.57
C ALA A 20 8.65 -2.35 10.06
N VAL A 21 7.72 -2.86 9.24
CA VAL A 21 7.83 -4.18 8.61
C VAL A 21 9.06 -4.25 7.71
N ALA A 22 9.27 -3.26 6.84
CA ALA A 22 10.43 -3.22 5.96
C ALA A 22 11.75 -3.17 6.74
N ALA A 23 11.81 -2.37 7.81
CA ALA A 23 12.97 -2.30 8.69
C ALA A 23 13.23 -3.64 9.40
N ALA A 24 12.19 -4.31 9.90
CA ALA A 24 12.31 -5.62 10.52
C ALA A 24 12.87 -6.67 9.53
N VAL A 25 12.34 -6.70 8.30
CA VAL A 25 12.84 -7.60 7.26
C VAL A 25 14.31 -7.32 6.93
N ALA A 26 14.68 -6.05 6.77
CA ALA A 26 16.06 -5.65 6.50
C ALA A 26 17.02 -6.03 7.64
N VAL A 27 16.60 -5.86 8.91
CA VAL A 27 17.41 -6.24 10.08
C VAL A 27 17.55 -7.76 10.20
N LEU A 28 16.46 -8.52 9.98
CA LEU A 28 16.45 -9.97 10.13
C LEU A 28 17.23 -10.69 9.04
N LEU A 29 17.15 -10.21 7.79
CA LEU A 29 17.77 -10.88 6.64
C LEU A 29 19.14 -10.30 6.27
N GLY A 30 19.40 -9.04 6.62
CA GLY A 30 20.65 -8.35 6.31
C GLY A 30 21.04 -8.48 4.83
N GLY A 31 22.27 -8.93 4.57
CA GLY A 31 22.77 -9.14 3.21
C GLY A 31 22.06 -10.27 2.43
N GLY A 32 21.37 -11.18 3.11
CA GLY A 32 20.60 -12.26 2.48
C GLY A 32 19.39 -11.75 1.69
N LEU A 33 18.92 -10.53 1.97
CA LEU A 33 17.85 -9.89 1.22
C LEU A 33 18.24 -9.71 -0.26
N LEU A 34 19.47 -9.22 -0.52
CA LEU A 34 19.97 -8.94 -1.87
C LEU A 34 20.21 -10.20 -2.71
N ALA A 35 20.37 -11.36 -2.06
CA ALA A 35 20.49 -12.64 -2.73
C ALA A 35 19.15 -13.14 -3.31
N ALA A 36 18.03 -12.66 -2.76
CA ALA A 36 16.68 -13.02 -3.21
C ALA A 36 16.03 -11.85 -3.97
N SER A 37 16.12 -11.88 -5.30
CA SER A 37 15.64 -10.81 -6.18
C SER A 37 14.15 -10.52 -6.02
N VAL A 38 13.31 -11.55 -5.94
CA VAL A 38 11.85 -11.41 -5.76
C VAL A 38 11.51 -10.77 -4.42
N LEU A 39 12.17 -11.19 -3.34
CA LEU A 39 11.96 -10.63 -2.01
C LEU A 39 12.42 -9.17 -1.94
N THR A 40 13.55 -8.84 -2.58
CA THR A 40 14.03 -7.45 -2.67
C THR A 40 12.99 -6.56 -3.35
N ILE A 41 12.41 -7.00 -4.47
CA ILE A 41 11.36 -6.27 -5.17
C ILE A 41 10.13 -6.09 -4.28
N GLN A 42 9.72 -7.16 -3.59
CA GLN A 42 8.59 -7.12 -2.66
C GLN A 42 8.81 -6.08 -1.55
N VAL A 43 9.97 -6.11 -0.89
CA VAL A 43 10.31 -5.16 0.18
C VAL A 43 10.36 -3.73 -0.35
N LEU A 44 10.92 -3.52 -1.54
CA LEU A 44 10.94 -2.20 -2.18
C LEU A 44 9.52 -1.67 -2.43
N MET A 45 8.61 -2.52 -2.92
CA MET A 45 7.19 -2.15 -3.09
C MET A 45 6.53 -1.80 -1.76
N ILE A 46 6.80 -2.55 -0.69
CA ILE A 46 6.28 -2.27 0.66
C ILE A 46 6.80 -0.92 1.19
N VAL A 47 8.09 -0.64 0.99
CA VAL A 47 8.69 0.65 1.39
C VAL A 47 8.05 1.80 0.62
N LEU A 48 7.94 1.68 -0.71
CA LEU A 48 7.31 2.70 -1.53
C LEU A 48 5.84 2.90 -1.16
N ALA A 49 5.11 1.82 -0.86
CA ALA A 49 3.74 1.89 -0.37
C ALA A 49 3.66 2.69 0.95
N GLY A 50 4.56 2.40 1.90
CA GLY A 50 4.64 3.12 3.16
C GLY A 50 4.96 4.61 2.98
N ILE A 51 5.85 4.96 2.06
CA ILE A 51 6.15 6.36 1.71
C ILE A 51 4.90 7.04 1.15
N CYS A 52 4.20 6.41 0.20
CA CYS A 52 2.97 6.94 -0.37
C CYS A 52 1.90 7.21 0.71
N ASP A 53 1.76 6.32 1.67
CA ASP A 53 0.84 6.48 2.80
C ASP A 53 1.25 7.63 3.74
N LEU A 54 2.54 7.77 4.05
CA LEU A 54 3.04 8.90 4.84
C LEU A 54 2.80 10.24 4.13
N VAL A 55 3.00 10.30 2.81
CA VAL A 55 2.69 11.47 1.99
C VAL A 55 1.19 11.76 1.97
N ALA A 56 0.35 10.73 1.92
CA ALA A 56 -1.10 10.89 2.04
C ALA A 56 -1.48 11.49 3.41
N ALA A 57 -0.79 11.10 4.49
CA ALA A 57 -1.06 11.61 5.83
C ALA A 57 -0.77 13.12 5.99
N THR A 58 0.26 13.64 5.31
CA THR A 58 0.61 15.07 5.37
C THR A 58 -0.36 15.96 4.60
N GLY A 59 -1.17 15.38 3.71
CA GLY A 59 -2.14 16.12 2.90
C GLY A 59 -1.86 16.13 1.41
N GLY A 60 -0.91 15.31 0.95
CA GLY A 60 -0.50 15.23 -0.44
C GLY A 60 0.73 16.11 -0.73
N LEU A 61 1.41 15.78 -1.83
CA LEU A 61 2.58 16.48 -2.35
C LEU A 61 2.44 16.64 -3.87
N GLY A 62 3.08 17.68 -4.42
CA GLY A 62 3.20 17.87 -5.88
C GLY A 62 1.88 18.17 -6.60
N GLY A 63 0.92 18.81 -5.94
CA GLY A 63 -0.40 19.10 -6.52
C GLY A 63 -1.32 17.87 -6.64
N TRP A 64 -0.88 16.70 -6.15
CA TRP A 64 -1.72 15.51 -6.07
C TRP A 64 -2.49 15.47 -4.75
N ALA A 65 -3.79 15.16 -4.86
CA ALA A 65 -4.64 14.97 -3.69
C ALA A 65 -4.14 13.79 -2.84
N TRP A 66 -4.20 13.95 -1.53
CA TRP A 66 -3.74 12.97 -0.53
C TRP A 66 -4.24 11.54 -0.77
N TYR A 67 -5.50 11.37 -1.20
CA TYR A 67 -6.08 10.04 -1.41
C TYR A 67 -5.52 9.32 -2.64
N ARG A 68 -4.99 10.05 -3.63
CA ARG A 68 -4.32 9.46 -4.80
C ARG A 68 -2.97 8.88 -4.41
N TRP A 69 -2.27 9.54 -3.49
CA TRP A 69 -1.06 8.98 -2.86
C TRP A 69 -1.38 7.70 -2.08
N GLY A 70 -2.44 7.71 -1.26
CA GLY A 70 -2.92 6.49 -0.60
C GLY A 70 -3.36 5.39 -1.58
N GLY A 71 -3.91 5.77 -2.74
CA GLY A 71 -4.24 4.85 -3.81
C GLY A 71 -3.02 4.19 -4.45
N LEU A 72 -1.95 4.94 -4.70
CA LEU A 72 -0.66 4.38 -5.13
C LEU A 72 -0.09 3.43 -4.08
N GLY A 73 -0.19 3.79 -2.79
CA GLY A 73 0.20 2.92 -1.68
C GLY A 73 -0.51 1.57 -1.73
N ASN A 74 -1.84 1.58 -1.91
CA ASN A 74 -2.64 0.37 -2.05
C ASN A 74 -2.29 -0.48 -3.27
N ILE A 75 -1.96 0.13 -4.42
CA ILE A 75 -1.49 -0.60 -5.62
C ILE A 75 -0.18 -1.32 -5.31
N LEU A 76 0.80 -0.59 -4.78
CA LEU A 76 2.11 -1.14 -4.48
C LEU A 76 2.03 -2.26 -3.43
N LEU A 77 1.27 -2.03 -2.36
CA LEU A 77 1.03 -3.03 -1.33
C LEU A 77 0.32 -4.25 -1.91
N GLY A 78 -0.73 -4.05 -2.70
CA GLY A 78 -1.50 -5.11 -3.32
C GLY A 78 -0.67 -6.02 -4.23
N LEU A 79 0.21 -5.43 -5.04
CA LEU A 79 1.15 -6.17 -5.88
C LEU A 79 2.24 -6.89 -5.07
N SER A 80 2.63 -6.34 -3.92
CA SER A 80 3.68 -6.94 -3.07
C SER A 80 3.23 -8.22 -2.35
N LEU A 81 1.95 -8.36 -2.01
CA LEU A 81 1.45 -9.49 -1.21
C LEU A 81 1.69 -10.86 -1.84
N PRO A 82 1.30 -11.12 -3.12
CA PRO A 82 1.52 -12.42 -3.72
C PRO A 82 3.00 -12.74 -3.97
N LEU A 83 3.87 -11.72 -4.10
CA LEU A 83 5.30 -11.91 -4.36
C LEU A 83 6.02 -12.67 -3.24
N GLY A 84 5.55 -12.56 -2.00
CA GLY A 84 6.15 -13.25 -0.86
C GLY A 84 6.03 -14.77 -0.90
N PHE A 85 5.19 -15.29 -1.79
CA PHE A 85 4.94 -16.73 -1.92
C PHE A 85 5.43 -17.29 -3.26
N VAL A 86 5.92 -16.44 -4.17
CA VAL A 86 6.46 -16.89 -5.46
C VAL A 86 7.72 -17.74 -5.26
N GLY A 87 7.74 -18.94 -5.85
CA GLY A 87 8.89 -19.85 -5.75
C GLY A 87 8.99 -20.60 -4.42
N THR A 88 7.98 -20.48 -3.56
CA THR A 88 7.91 -21.17 -2.28
C THR A 88 6.93 -22.34 -2.38
N SER A 89 7.18 -23.45 -1.67
CA SER A 89 6.32 -24.65 -1.67
C SER A 89 5.02 -24.49 -0.87
N TRP A 90 4.55 -23.24 -0.72
CA TRP A 90 3.42 -22.92 0.16
C TRP A 90 2.13 -23.41 -0.48
N ASP A 91 1.23 -23.84 0.41
CA ASP A 91 -0.08 -24.36 0.06
C ASP A 91 -0.82 -23.35 -0.84
N SER A 92 -1.35 -23.81 -1.97
CA SER A 92 -1.99 -23.00 -3.03
C SER A 92 -3.05 -22.03 -2.49
N ILE A 93 -3.60 -22.34 -1.33
CA ILE A 93 -4.55 -21.50 -0.59
C ILE A 93 -3.95 -20.15 -0.16
N PHE A 94 -2.69 -20.08 0.25
CA PHE A 94 -2.05 -18.82 0.65
C PHE A 94 -1.79 -17.92 -0.55
N LEU A 95 -1.33 -18.49 -1.67
CA LEU A 95 -1.22 -17.78 -2.94
C LEU A 95 -2.57 -17.27 -3.43
N LEU A 96 -3.63 -18.08 -3.30
CA LEU A 96 -4.99 -17.67 -3.66
C LEU A 96 -5.48 -16.51 -2.78
N VAL A 97 -5.35 -16.64 -1.45
CA VAL A 97 -5.82 -15.62 -0.50
C VAL A 97 -5.05 -14.32 -0.65
N THR A 98 -3.72 -14.39 -0.74
CA THR A 98 -2.86 -13.21 -0.90
C THR A 98 -2.99 -12.59 -2.28
N GLY A 99 -3.21 -13.40 -3.32
CA GLY A 99 -3.53 -12.94 -4.66
C GLY A 99 -4.87 -12.20 -4.71
N LEU A 100 -5.94 -12.76 -4.14
CA LEU A 100 -7.25 -12.12 -4.08
C LEU A 100 -7.24 -10.85 -3.22
N GLY A 101 -6.58 -10.89 -2.06
CA GLY A 101 -6.41 -9.73 -1.18
C GLY A 101 -5.59 -8.64 -1.87
N GLY A 102 -4.48 -9.01 -2.51
CA GLY A 102 -3.62 -8.11 -3.25
C GLY A 102 -4.31 -7.46 -4.45
N LEU A 103 -5.08 -8.24 -5.21
CA LEU A 103 -5.86 -7.74 -6.34
C LEU A 103 -6.98 -6.80 -5.89
N SER A 104 -7.63 -7.10 -4.76
CA SER A 104 -8.65 -6.23 -4.16
C SER A 104 -8.06 -4.88 -3.73
N LEU A 105 -6.92 -4.89 -3.04
CA LEU A 105 -6.20 -3.67 -2.67
C LEU A 105 -5.77 -2.87 -3.90
N THR A 106 -5.25 -3.55 -4.92
CA THR A 106 -4.84 -2.92 -6.17
C THR A 106 -6.04 -2.26 -6.86
N ALA A 107 -7.18 -2.93 -6.95
CA ALA A 107 -8.40 -2.38 -7.53
C ALA A 107 -8.90 -1.15 -6.74
N MET A 108 -8.87 -1.21 -5.40
CA MET A 108 -9.19 -0.04 -4.57
C MET A 108 -8.21 1.11 -4.79
N GLY A 109 -6.93 0.81 -4.94
CA GLY A 109 -5.90 1.81 -5.22
C GLY A 109 -6.10 2.49 -6.58
N ILE A 110 -6.44 1.71 -7.62
CA ILE A 110 -6.79 2.23 -8.95
C ILE A 110 -8.03 3.13 -8.87
N ASP A 111 -9.06 2.72 -8.11
CA ASP A 111 -10.26 3.56 -7.90
C ASP A 111 -9.91 4.91 -7.24
N LEU A 112 -9.03 4.91 -6.25
CA LEU A 112 -8.57 6.14 -5.62
C LEU A 112 -7.73 7.03 -6.55
N VAL A 113 -6.85 6.44 -7.38
CA VAL A 113 -5.95 7.18 -8.27
C VAL A 113 -6.65 7.73 -9.50
N ALA A 114 -7.50 6.92 -10.14
CA ALA A 114 -8.11 7.22 -11.44
C ALA A 114 -9.53 7.76 -11.33
N PHE A 115 -10.29 7.27 -10.35
CA PHE A 115 -11.71 7.58 -10.17
C PHE A 115 -12.01 8.34 -8.87
N HIS A 116 -10.98 8.80 -8.16
CA HIS A 116 -11.09 9.61 -6.94
C HIS A 116 -11.96 8.95 -5.85
N GLY A 117 -11.95 7.62 -5.80
CA GLY A 117 -12.70 6.84 -4.81
C GLY A 117 -14.19 6.67 -5.13
N ARG A 118 -14.63 7.00 -6.34
CA ARG A 118 -16.04 7.02 -6.73
C ARG A 118 -16.74 5.67 -6.57
N TYR A 119 -16.03 4.56 -6.79
CA TYR A 119 -16.63 3.23 -6.74
C TYR A 119 -16.46 2.54 -5.38
N THR A 120 -15.51 2.99 -4.55
CA THR A 120 -15.23 2.38 -3.24
C THR A 120 -15.70 3.22 -2.05
N LYS A 121 -16.00 4.50 -2.23
CA LYS A 121 -16.48 5.40 -1.17
C LYS A 121 -17.91 5.84 -1.43
N GLN A 122 -18.67 5.97 -0.35
CA GLN A 122 -20.07 6.45 -0.38
C GLN A 122 -20.20 7.92 -0.78
N THR A 123 -19.15 8.73 -0.56
CA THR A 123 -19.10 10.13 -1.03
C THR A 123 -17.81 10.32 -1.82
N PRO A 124 -17.87 10.91 -3.03
CA PRO A 124 -16.69 11.21 -3.82
C PRO A 124 -15.71 12.09 -3.04
N LEU A 125 -14.41 11.80 -3.13
CA LEU A 125 -13.39 12.54 -2.37
C LEU A 125 -13.02 13.89 -3.00
N ASP A 126 -13.39 14.10 -4.25
CA ASP A 126 -13.15 15.35 -4.98
C ASP A 126 -14.13 16.48 -4.56
N GLU A 127 -15.38 16.13 -4.24
CA GLU A 127 -16.44 17.09 -3.89
C GLU A 127 -16.18 17.89 -2.60
N ARG A 128 -15.23 17.47 -1.75
CA ARG A 128 -14.89 18.18 -0.50
C ARG A 128 -13.62 19.02 -0.56
N ASN A 129 -12.89 18.98 -1.68
CA ASN A 129 -11.65 19.74 -1.87
C ASN A 129 -11.83 20.96 -2.80
N GLN A 130 -13.07 21.26 -3.20
CA GLN A 130 -13.48 22.52 -3.86
C GLN A 130 -14.19 23.41 -2.83
#